data_AF-A0A1M4VL59-F1
#
_entry.id   AF-A0A1M4VL59-F1
#
_cell.length_a   1.000
_cell.length_b   1.000
_cell.length_c   1.000
_cell.angle_alpha   90.00
_cell.angle_beta   90.00
_cell.angle_gamma   90.00
#
_symmetry.space_group_name_H-M   'P 1'
#
loop_
_entity.id
_entity.type
_entity.pdbx_description
1 polymer ?
#
loop_
_entity_poly.entity_id
_entity_poly.type
_entity_poly.pdbx_seq_one_letter_code
_entity_poly.pdbx_strand_id
1 'polypeptide(L)'
;MEIFSLKILTIIKLLYVLRALIIIMILGIFGFLIFVIRFNDPNDFTLWILGIVAVFFGRNLFNYLKRIIISKAKYPLPTNLLCNILELGKPYYFGKDQFDLDEMINDNQFPLTFYYINNHQHPILQFDKDKILFHGQEYHWENFNWKYFFYSENPNAYKPQGKYLIEFYASNQNNTRIKNKIEFEKIKADENEVILLFVIHDLLFGTKKSYYY
;
A
#
# COMPACT_ATOMS: atom_id res chain seq x y z
N MET A 1 1.69 -3.05 17.01
CA MET A 1 0.64 -3.24 15.98
C MET A 1 -0.38 -2.07 15.96
N GLU A 2 0.04 -0.86 15.57
CA GLU A 2 -0.88 0.30 15.40
C GLU A 2 -1.17 0.64 13.93
N ILE A 3 -0.37 0.13 12.99
CA ILE A 3 -0.52 0.41 11.55
C ILE A 3 -1.79 -0.26 11.01
N PHE A 4 -2.03 -1.52 11.35
CA PHE A 4 -3.30 -2.23 11.11
C PHE A 4 -4.35 -1.91 12.17
N SER A 5 -4.56 -0.62 12.45
CA SER A 5 -5.58 -0.22 13.42
C SER A 5 -6.96 -0.73 13.00
N LEU A 6 -7.83 -0.97 13.98
CA LEU A 6 -9.26 -1.26 13.79
C LEU A 6 -9.92 -0.32 12.75
N LYS A 7 -9.43 0.92 12.62
CA LYS A 7 -9.93 1.90 11.65
C LYS A 7 -9.67 1.49 10.20
N ILE A 8 -8.50 0.94 9.85
CA ILE A 8 -8.23 0.46 8.48
C ILE A 8 -9.17 -0.70 8.15
N LEU A 9 -9.33 -1.66 9.06
CA LEU A 9 -10.22 -2.80 8.86
C LEU A 9 -11.67 -2.34 8.68
N THR A 10 -12.12 -1.36 9.45
CA THR A 10 -13.45 -0.76 9.29
C THR A 10 -13.63 -0.10 7.93
N ILE A 11 -12.62 0.64 7.44
CA ILE A 11 -12.66 1.25 6.10
C ILE A 11 -12.74 0.17 5.02
N ILE A 12 -11.95 -0.90 5.13
CA ILE A 12 -11.99 -2.02 4.19
C ILE A 12 -13.38 -2.68 4.19
N LYS A 13 -13.96 -2.95 5.37
CA LYS A 13 -15.33 -3.50 5.49
C LYS A 13 -16.37 -2.57 4.86
N LEU A 14 -16.26 -1.26 5.09
CA LEU A 14 -17.14 -0.27 4.48
C LEU A 14 -17.06 -0.32 2.94
N LEU A 15 -15.86 -0.42 2.38
CA LEU A 15 -15.66 -0.52 0.94
C LEU A 15 -16.23 -1.82 0.36
N TYR A 16 -16.13 -2.95 1.08
CA TYR A 16 -16.79 -4.20 0.68
C TYR A 16 -18.32 -4.05 0.61
N VAL A 17 -18.93 -3.47 1.65
CA VAL A 17 -20.38 -3.22 1.69
C VAL A 17 -20.79 -2.29 0.56
N LEU A 18 -20.03 -1.22 0.32
CA LEU A 18 -20.30 -0.28 -0.77
C LEU A 18 -20.26 -0.97 -2.14
N ARG A 19 -19.25 -1.82 -2.39
CA ARG A 19 -19.14 -2.59 -3.63
C ARG A 19 -20.35 -3.52 -3.81
N ALA A 20 -20.73 -4.23 -2.74
CA ALA A 20 -21.88 -5.12 -2.76
C ALA A 20 -23.18 -4.38 -3.06
N LEU A 21 -23.41 -3.21 -2.44
CA LEU A 21 -24.59 -2.39 -2.70
C LEU A 21 -24.67 -1.92 -4.17
N ILE A 22 -23.54 -1.50 -4.75
CA ILE A 22 -23.49 -1.09 -6.16
C ILE A 22 -23.80 -2.29 -7.08
N ILE A 23 -23.25 -3.46 -6.79
CA ILE A 23 -23.53 -4.68 -7.57
C ILE A 23 -25.01 -5.05 -7.47
N ILE A 24 -25.59 -5.04 -6.26
CA ILE A 24 -27.01 -5.34 -6.03
C ILE A 24 -27.90 -4.35 -6.79
N MET A 25 -27.57 -3.05 -6.76
CA MET A 25 -28.30 -2.02 -7.49
C MET A 25 -28.27 -2.29 -9.00
N ILE A 26 -27.10 -2.61 -9.57
CA ILE A 26 -26.95 -2.95 -11.00
C ILE A 26 -27.76 -4.20 -11.34
N LEU A 27 -27.66 -5.27 -10.53
CA LEU A 27 -28.42 -6.50 -10.74
C LEU A 27 -29.93 -6.26 -10.66
N GLY A 28 -30.38 -5.39 -9.76
CA GLY A 28 -31.77 -4.96 -9.67
C GLY A 28 -32.25 -4.26 -10.95
N ILE A 29 -31.43 -3.37 -11.51
CA ILE A 29 -31.72 -2.72 -12.81
C ILE A 29 -31.83 -3.76 -13.92
N PHE A 30 -30.88 -4.70 -14.02
CA PHE A 30 -30.95 -5.78 -15.02
C PHE A 30 -32.17 -6.68 -14.84
N GLY A 31 -32.51 -7.06 -13.60
CA GLY A 31 -33.69 -7.87 -13.31
C GLY A 31 -34.98 -7.16 -13.72
N PHE A 32 -35.08 -5.85 -13.47
CA PHE A 32 -36.21 -5.05 -13.92
C PHE A 32 -36.28 -4.96 -15.45
N LEU A 33 -35.15 -4.74 -16.12
CA LEU A 33 -35.08 -4.68 -17.58
C LEU A 33 -35.54 -6.00 -18.22
N ILE A 34 -35.12 -7.15 -17.70
CA ILE A 34 -35.54 -8.47 -18.20
C ILE A 34 -37.06 -8.68 -18.03
N PHE A 35 -37.65 -8.18 -16.95
CA PHE A 35 -39.09 -8.35 -16.70
C PHE A 35 -39.96 -7.47 -17.60
N VAL A 36 -39.50 -6.26 -17.93
CA VAL A 36 -40.27 -5.27 -18.69
C VAL A 36 -40.10 -5.40 -20.20
N ILE A 37 -38.93 -5.84 -20.67
CA ILE A 37 -38.60 -5.93 -22.09
C ILE A 37 -39.28 -7.14 -22.74
N ARG A 38 -40.07 -6.90 -23.78
CA ARG A 38 -40.55 -7.94 -24.70
C ARG A 38 -39.79 -7.77 -26.01
N PHE A 39 -38.80 -8.63 -26.27
CA PHE A 39 -37.80 -8.63 -27.38
C PHE A 39 -38.34 -8.49 -28.83
N ASN A 40 -39.20 -7.52 -29.08
CA ASN A 40 -39.88 -7.29 -30.36
C ASN A 40 -39.75 -5.84 -30.82
N ASP A 41 -39.32 -4.89 -29.95
CA ASP A 41 -39.22 -3.48 -30.30
C ASP A 41 -37.76 -3.00 -30.36
N PRO A 42 -37.39 -2.13 -31.32
CA PRO A 42 -36.04 -1.56 -31.40
C PRO A 42 -35.65 -0.73 -30.16
N ASN A 43 -36.64 -0.27 -29.36
CA ASN A 43 -36.40 0.37 -28.07
C ASN A 43 -35.78 -0.57 -27.02
N ASP A 44 -35.94 -1.89 -27.19
CA ASP A 44 -35.35 -2.89 -26.30
C ASP A 44 -33.83 -2.87 -26.38
N PHE A 45 -33.26 -2.64 -27.57
CA PHE A 45 -31.81 -2.53 -27.77
C PHE A 45 -31.23 -1.32 -27.03
N THR A 46 -31.94 -0.20 -27.03
CA THR A 46 -31.55 1.02 -26.30
C THR A 46 -31.51 0.79 -24.79
N LEU A 47 -32.45 0.02 -24.24
CA LEU A 47 -32.48 -0.34 -22.83
C LEU A 47 -31.30 -1.25 -22.42
N TRP A 48 -30.89 -2.18 -23.30
CA TRP A 48 -29.69 -3.00 -23.07
C TRP A 48 -28.39 -2.17 -23.10
N ILE A 49 -28.28 -1.20 -24.01
CA ILE A 49 -27.15 -0.24 -24.02
C ILE A 49 -27.09 0.52 -22.70
N LEU A 50 -28.23 1.00 -22.18
CA LEU A 50 -28.29 1.69 -20.89
C LEU A 50 -27.86 0.77 -19.73
N GLY A 51 -28.22 -0.52 -19.77
CA GLY A 51 -27.73 -1.51 -18.81
C GLY A 51 -26.21 -1.64 -18.80
N ILE A 52 -25.58 -1.71 -19.98
CA ILE A 52 -24.12 -1.75 -20.12
C ILE A 52 -23.49 -0.45 -19.59
N VAL A 53 -24.03 0.71 -19.94
CA VAL A 53 -23.58 2.02 -19.44
C VAL A 53 -23.68 2.08 -17.91
N ALA A 54 -24.74 1.52 -17.31
CA ALA A 54 -24.90 1.46 -15.86
C ALA A 54 -23.81 0.62 -15.16
N VAL A 55 -23.31 -0.45 -15.79
CA VAL A 55 -22.18 -1.23 -15.26
C VAL A 55 -20.90 -0.38 -15.22
N PHE A 56 -20.59 0.30 -16.34
CA PHE A 56 -19.42 1.18 -16.40
C PHE A 56 -19.53 2.34 -15.40
N PHE A 57 -20.73 2.94 -15.30
CA PHE A 57 -20.99 4.00 -14.34
C PHE A 57 -20.82 3.51 -12.90
N GLY A 58 -21.35 2.34 -12.55
CA GLY A 58 -21.19 1.77 -11.21
C GLY A 58 -19.74 1.48 -10.84
N ARG A 59 -18.94 0.96 -11.79
CA ARG A 59 -17.49 0.78 -11.61
C ARG A 59 -16.79 2.11 -11.36
N ASN A 60 -17.08 3.13 -12.17
CA ASN A 60 -16.47 4.46 -12.04
C ASN A 60 -16.87 5.15 -10.74
N LEU A 61 -18.14 5.04 -10.35
CA LEU A 61 -18.68 5.55 -9.10
C LEU A 61 -17.99 4.89 -7.89
N PHE A 62 -17.84 3.57 -7.90
CA PHE A 62 -17.12 2.85 -6.85
C PHE A 62 -15.68 3.34 -6.73
N ASN A 63 -14.95 3.44 -7.85
CA ASN A 63 -13.57 3.90 -7.86
C ASN A 63 -13.44 5.35 -7.33
N TYR A 64 -14.37 6.22 -7.71
CA TYR A 64 -14.43 7.61 -7.24
C TYR A 64 -14.67 7.68 -5.73
N LEU A 65 -15.67 6.96 -5.22
CA LEU A 65 -15.99 6.92 -3.79
C LEU A 65 -14.85 6.28 -2.98
N LYS A 66 -14.27 5.19 -3.47
CA LYS A 66 -13.08 4.56 -2.89
C LYS A 66 -11.96 5.58 -2.72
N ARG A 67 -11.63 6.34 -3.78
CA ARG A 67 -10.58 7.36 -3.73
C ARG A 67 -10.83 8.40 -2.64
N ILE A 68 -12.07 8.89 -2.49
CA ILE A 68 -12.45 9.85 -1.45
C ILE A 68 -12.32 9.27 -0.04
N ILE A 69 -12.78 8.03 0.16
CA ILE A 69 -12.73 7.37 1.47
C ILE A 69 -11.27 7.15 1.89
N ILE A 70 -10.44 6.65 0.97
CA ILE A 70 -9.03 6.37 1.21
C ILE A 70 -8.26 7.66 1.47
N SER A 71 -8.47 8.72 0.68
CA SER A 71 -7.75 9.98 0.86
C SER A 71 -8.04 10.65 2.21
N LYS A 72 -9.16 10.32 2.86
CA LYS A 72 -9.53 10.81 4.19
C LYS A 72 -9.12 9.87 5.34
N ALA A 73 -8.56 8.70 5.03
CA ALA A 73 -8.10 7.75 6.04
C ALA A 73 -6.89 8.31 6.79
N LYS A 74 -6.71 7.90 8.06
CA LYS A 74 -5.53 8.25 8.86
C LYS A 74 -4.23 7.78 8.20
N TYR A 75 -4.29 6.63 7.52
CA TYR A 75 -3.17 6.00 6.82
C TYR A 75 -3.61 5.65 5.39
N PRO A 76 -3.69 6.64 4.48
CA PRO A 76 -4.30 6.47 3.15
C PRO A 76 -3.56 5.41 2.32
N LEU A 77 -2.24 5.40 2.42
CA LEU A 77 -1.35 4.62 1.59
C LEU A 77 -1.28 3.13 2.00
N PRO A 78 -1.13 2.77 3.29
CA PRO A 78 -1.38 1.39 3.74
C PRO A 78 -2.80 0.89 3.44
N THR A 79 -3.80 1.78 3.53
CA THR A 79 -5.20 1.43 3.25
C THR A 79 -5.41 1.13 1.75
N ASN A 80 -4.83 1.94 0.86
CA ASN A 80 -4.91 1.73 -0.58
C ASN A 80 -4.24 0.42 -1.01
N LEU A 81 -3.05 0.17 -0.47
CA LEU A 81 -2.33 -1.07 -0.68
C LEU A 81 -3.20 -2.27 -0.29
N LEU A 82 -3.76 -2.28 0.92
CA LEU A 82 -4.64 -3.38 1.35
C LEU A 82 -5.88 -3.53 0.47
N CYS A 83 -6.48 -2.43 0.03
CA CYS A 83 -7.61 -2.50 -0.91
C CYS A 83 -7.20 -3.14 -2.24
N ASN A 84 -5.99 -2.88 -2.70
CA ASN A 84 -5.45 -3.45 -3.93
C ASN A 84 -5.14 -4.95 -3.76
N ILE A 85 -4.58 -5.35 -2.60
CA ILE A 85 -4.35 -6.76 -2.24
C ILE A 85 -5.67 -7.54 -2.17
N LEU A 86 -6.71 -6.94 -1.60
CA LEU A 86 -8.03 -7.55 -1.40
C LEU A 86 -8.93 -7.45 -2.65
N GLU A 87 -8.38 -7.10 -3.81
CA GLU A 87 -9.11 -6.96 -5.08
C GLU A 87 -10.29 -5.96 -5.03
N LEU A 88 -10.30 -5.06 -4.04
CA LEU A 88 -11.16 -3.88 -3.99
C LEU A 88 -10.62 -2.75 -4.90
N GLY A 89 -9.51 -2.99 -5.58
CA GLY A 89 -8.89 -2.10 -6.55
C GLY A 89 -8.49 -2.83 -7.82
N LYS A 90 -7.38 -2.39 -8.43
CA LYS A 90 -6.70 -3.20 -9.44
C LYS A 90 -6.16 -4.46 -8.74
N PRO A 91 -6.47 -5.67 -9.24
CA PRO A 91 -5.94 -6.89 -8.64
C PRO A 91 -4.41 -6.91 -8.83
N TYR A 92 -3.67 -7.20 -7.76
CA TYR A 92 -2.26 -7.57 -7.86
C TYR A 92 -2.15 -9.08 -7.73
N TYR A 93 -1.56 -9.71 -8.74
CA TYR A 93 -1.31 -11.13 -8.72
C TYR A 93 -0.01 -11.40 -7.96
N PHE A 94 -0.13 -11.98 -6.77
CA PHE A 94 1.01 -12.30 -5.91
C PHE A 94 1.71 -13.58 -6.39
N GLY A 95 2.96 -13.45 -6.85
CA GLY A 95 3.85 -14.54 -7.25
C GLY A 95 5.17 -13.97 -7.77
N LYS A 96 6.31 -14.66 -7.60
CA LYS A 96 7.65 -14.13 -7.96
C LYS A 96 7.77 -13.73 -9.44
N ASP A 97 6.98 -14.37 -10.30
CA ASP A 97 6.91 -14.13 -11.74
C ASP A 97 5.70 -13.27 -12.16
N GLN A 98 4.84 -12.88 -11.22
CA GLN A 98 3.56 -12.18 -11.47
C GLN A 98 3.40 -10.86 -10.72
N PHE A 99 4.19 -10.65 -9.65
CA PHE A 99 4.12 -9.44 -8.85
C PHE A 99 4.93 -8.31 -9.50
N ASP A 100 4.23 -7.43 -10.20
CA ASP A 100 4.83 -6.23 -10.77
C ASP A 100 4.98 -5.16 -9.68
N LEU A 101 6.20 -5.09 -9.11
CA LEU A 101 6.55 -4.05 -8.15
C LEU A 101 6.40 -2.66 -8.77
N ASP A 102 6.81 -2.47 -10.02
CA ASP A 102 6.82 -1.14 -10.64
C ASP A 102 5.39 -0.62 -10.81
N GLU A 103 4.46 -1.49 -11.23
CA GLU A 103 3.03 -1.21 -11.28
C GLU A 103 2.47 -0.85 -9.89
N MET A 104 2.87 -1.59 -8.86
CA MET A 104 2.47 -1.34 -7.48
C MET A 104 2.99 0.00 -6.94
N ILE A 105 4.25 0.33 -7.24
CA ILE A 105 4.84 1.62 -6.89
C ILE A 105 4.10 2.76 -7.58
N ASN A 106 3.83 2.63 -8.87
CA ASN A 106 3.16 3.66 -9.67
C ASN A 106 1.72 3.90 -9.21
N ASP A 107 0.94 2.83 -9.00
CA ASP A 107 -0.48 2.95 -8.62
C ASP A 107 -0.68 3.52 -7.20
N ASN A 108 0.31 3.34 -6.31
CA ASN A 108 0.29 3.88 -4.95
C ASN A 108 1.12 5.17 -4.79
N GLN A 109 1.83 5.58 -5.84
CA GLN A 109 2.71 6.75 -5.85
C GLN A 109 3.76 6.73 -4.73
N PHE A 110 4.33 5.56 -4.42
CA PHE A 110 5.34 5.48 -3.36
C PHE A 110 6.62 6.22 -3.77
N PRO A 111 7.13 7.14 -2.94
CA PRO A 111 8.47 7.69 -3.15
C PRO A 111 9.51 6.60 -2.88
N LEU A 112 10.34 6.29 -3.87
CA LEU A 112 11.44 5.32 -3.71
C LEU A 112 12.72 5.97 -3.19
N THR A 113 12.82 7.28 -3.22
CA THR A 113 14.01 8.04 -2.78
C THR A 113 13.63 9.04 -1.71
N PHE A 114 14.37 8.99 -0.60
CA PHE A 114 14.14 9.80 0.58
C PHE A 114 15.36 10.62 0.93
N TYR A 115 15.12 11.87 1.33
CA TYR A 115 16.15 12.88 1.56
C TYR A 115 16.16 13.32 3.03
N TYR A 116 17.23 14.01 3.43
CA TYR A 116 17.25 14.72 4.70
C TYR A 116 16.21 15.85 4.71
N ILE A 117 15.57 16.05 5.86
CA ILE A 117 14.68 17.20 6.08
C ILE A 117 15.40 18.52 5.76
N ASN A 118 16.69 18.61 6.12
CA ASN A 118 17.50 19.81 5.97
C ASN A 118 18.39 19.82 4.72
N ASN A 119 18.40 18.75 3.91
CA ASN A 119 19.23 18.69 2.70
C ASN A 119 18.61 17.76 1.64
N HIS A 120 18.11 18.35 0.56
CA HIS A 120 17.51 17.63 -0.56
C HIS A 120 18.52 17.20 -1.64
N GLN A 121 19.78 17.59 -1.55
CA GLN A 121 20.78 17.29 -2.58
C GLN A 121 21.39 15.89 -2.43
N HIS A 122 21.25 15.27 -1.26
CA HIS A 122 21.81 13.95 -0.98
C HIS A 122 20.72 12.99 -0.48
N PRO A 123 20.41 11.94 -1.24
CA PRO A 123 19.47 10.92 -0.79
C PRO A 123 20.06 10.17 0.42
N ILE A 124 19.25 10.03 1.48
CA ILE A 124 19.58 9.20 2.64
C ILE A 124 19.31 7.74 2.32
N LEU A 125 18.14 7.49 1.73
CA LEU A 125 17.57 6.17 1.60
C LEU A 125 16.95 6.05 0.21
N GLN A 126 17.35 5.05 -0.56
CA GLN A 126 16.75 4.77 -1.86
C GLN A 126 16.47 3.28 -1.97
N PHE A 127 15.25 2.97 -2.40
CA PHE A 127 14.76 1.62 -2.63
C PHE A 127 14.88 1.31 -4.12
N ASP A 128 15.76 0.36 -4.45
CA ASP A 128 15.81 -0.26 -5.76
C ASP A 128 15.27 -1.70 -5.64
N LYS A 129 15.07 -2.38 -6.79
CA LYS A 129 14.49 -3.73 -6.82
C LYS A 129 15.23 -4.72 -5.91
N ASP A 130 16.51 -4.95 -6.13
CA ASP A 130 17.31 -5.97 -5.44
C ASP A 130 18.23 -5.41 -4.34
N LYS A 131 18.26 -4.09 -4.18
CA LYS A 131 19.13 -3.39 -3.24
C LYS A 131 18.47 -2.17 -2.60
N ILE A 132 19.04 -1.76 -1.47
CA ILE A 132 18.74 -0.51 -0.80
C ILE A 132 20.02 0.30 -0.68
N LEU A 133 19.94 1.59 -1.02
CA LEU A 133 21.03 2.53 -0.79
C LEU A 133 20.77 3.25 0.52
N PHE A 134 21.77 3.26 1.39
CA PHE A 134 21.74 4.03 2.63
C PHE A 134 23.03 4.85 2.75
N HIS A 135 22.89 6.18 2.81
CA HIS A 135 24.01 7.14 2.74
C HIS A 135 24.98 6.87 1.57
N GLY A 136 24.43 6.53 0.41
CA GLY A 136 25.20 6.23 -0.81
C GLY A 136 25.90 4.86 -0.80
N GLN A 137 25.73 4.06 0.24
CA GLN A 137 26.23 2.67 0.28
C GLN A 137 25.13 1.70 -0.12
N GLU A 138 25.47 0.76 -1.00
CA GLU A 138 24.55 -0.27 -1.49
C GLU A 138 24.53 -1.50 -0.59
N TYR A 139 23.32 -2.01 -0.33
CA TYR A 139 23.07 -3.23 0.42
C TYR A 139 22.05 -4.09 -0.30
N HIS A 140 22.37 -5.36 -0.56
CA HIS A 140 21.42 -6.29 -1.19
C HIS A 140 20.37 -6.79 -0.21
N TRP A 141 19.11 -6.83 -0.64
CA TRP A 141 17.99 -7.31 0.19
C TRP A 141 18.20 -8.74 0.69
N GLU A 142 18.82 -9.60 -0.11
CA GLU A 142 19.13 -11.00 0.24
C GLU A 142 19.98 -11.14 1.52
N ASN A 143 20.76 -10.11 1.87
CA ASN A 143 21.59 -10.10 3.07
C ASN A 143 21.22 -8.96 4.03
N PHE A 144 20.10 -8.29 3.80
CA PHE A 144 19.64 -7.16 4.58
C PHE A 144 18.57 -7.62 5.58
N ASN A 145 18.94 -7.64 6.87
CA ASN A 145 18.00 -7.94 7.95
C ASN A 145 17.68 -6.66 8.68
N TRP A 146 16.40 -6.41 8.95
CA TRP A 146 15.98 -5.21 9.64
C TRP A 146 14.98 -5.50 10.74
N LYS A 147 14.92 -4.58 11.70
CA LYS A 147 13.91 -4.57 12.75
C LYS A 147 13.42 -3.17 13.02
N TYR A 148 12.12 -3.07 13.19
CA TYR A 148 11.47 -1.83 13.59
C TYR A 148 11.07 -1.93 15.06
N PHE A 149 11.43 -0.92 15.86
CA PHE A 149 11.12 -0.88 17.28
C PHE A 149 11.14 0.55 17.84
N PHE A 150 10.47 0.73 18.97
CA PHE A 150 10.55 1.95 19.77
C PHE A 150 11.83 1.97 20.60
N TYR A 151 12.68 2.97 20.40
CA TYR A 151 13.85 3.20 21.21
C TYR A 151 13.61 4.33 22.21
N SER A 152 13.82 4.05 23.48
CA SER A 152 13.83 5.03 24.57
C SER A 152 15.12 4.86 25.37
N GLU A 153 15.76 5.98 25.72
CA GLU A 153 16.94 5.99 26.59
C GLU A 153 16.58 5.55 28.03
N ASN A 154 15.35 5.82 28.45
CA ASN A 154 14.82 5.39 29.75
C ASN A 154 13.48 4.66 29.60
N PRO A 155 13.50 3.38 29.19
CA PRO A 155 12.29 2.62 28.88
C PRO A 155 11.40 2.36 30.11
N ASN A 156 11.98 2.43 31.32
CA ASN A 156 11.28 2.19 32.59
C ASN A 156 10.63 3.46 33.18
N ALA A 157 10.75 4.61 32.51
CA ALA A 157 10.11 5.85 32.97
C ALA A 157 8.57 5.74 32.90
N TYR A 158 7.87 6.46 33.77
CA TYR A 158 6.39 6.50 33.80
C TYR A 158 5.78 6.95 32.46
N LYS A 159 6.50 7.77 31.70
CA LYS A 159 6.22 8.10 30.29
C LYS A 159 7.55 8.04 29.52
N PRO A 160 7.91 6.90 28.92
CA PRO A 160 9.17 6.78 28.22
C PRO A 160 9.15 7.70 26.99
N GLN A 161 10.09 8.65 26.98
CA GLN A 161 10.33 9.49 25.82
C GLN A 161 11.29 8.76 24.89
N GLY A 162 10.90 8.63 23.64
CA GLY A 162 11.65 7.85 22.67
C GLY A 162 11.13 8.07 21.26
N LYS A 163 11.72 7.34 20.33
CA LYS A 163 11.41 7.43 18.91
C LYS A 163 11.43 6.05 18.28
N TYR A 164 10.59 5.88 17.28
CA TYR A 164 10.63 4.71 16.43
C TYR A 164 11.82 4.81 15.48
N LEU A 165 12.48 3.68 15.26
CA LEU A 165 13.61 3.59 14.33
C LEU A 165 13.69 2.20 13.72
N ILE A 166 14.39 2.10 12.58
CA ILE A 166 14.75 0.83 11.97
C ILE A 166 16.22 0.57 12.29
N GLU A 167 16.54 -0.54 12.95
CA GLU A 167 17.91 -1.05 13.01
C GLU A 167 18.08 -2.13 11.95
N PHE A 168 19.16 -2.07 11.19
CA PHE A 168 19.46 -3.07 10.17
C PHE A 168 20.87 -3.62 10.29
N TYR A 169 21.04 -4.82 9.74
CA TYR A 169 22.28 -5.57 9.64
C TYR A 169 22.41 -6.05 8.21
N ALA A 170 23.49 -5.66 7.54
CA ALA A 170 23.75 -6.07 6.17
C ALA A 170 25.24 -6.18 5.90
N SER A 171 25.59 -6.90 4.84
CA SER A 171 26.96 -6.88 4.30
C SER A 171 26.97 -5.92 3.11
N ASN A 172 27.90 -4.98 3.08
CA ASN A 172 28.11 -4.13 1.91
C ASN A 172 28.83 -4.90 0.78
N GLN A 173 29.03 -4.25 -0.37
CA GLN A 173 29.76 -4.82 -1.51
C GLN A 173 31.17 -5.33 -1.16
N ASN A 174 31.82 -4.73 -0.14
CA ASN A 174 33.14 -5.12 0.34
C ASN A 174 33.08 -6.26 1.39
N ASN A 175 31.94 -6.94 1.51
CA ASN A 175 31.67 -8.00 2.49
C ASN A 175 31.89 -7.57 3.96
N THR A 176 31.81 -6.26 4.22
CA THR A 176 31.90 -5.72 5.58
C THR A 176 30.51 -5.76 6.20
N ARG A 177 30.38 -6.43 7.34
CA ARG A 177 29.14 -6.45 8.11
C ARG A 177 28.94 -5.11 8.79
N ILE A 178 27.83 -4.46 8.49
CA ILE A 178 27.45 -3.17 9.03
C ILE A 178 26.17 -3.37 9.84
N LYS A 179 26.15 -2.75 11.02
CA LYS A 179 24.95 -2.58 11.85
C LYS A 179 24.69 -1.10 11.97
N ASN A 180 23.53 -0.63 11.51
CA ASN A 180 23.20 0.79 11.55
C ASN A 180 21.72 1.02 11.87
N LYS A 181 21.36 2.29 12.10
CA LYS A 181 20.01 2.73 12.45
C LYS A 181 19.53 3.81 11.49
N ILE A 182 18.26 3.72 11.14
CA ILE A 182 17.53 4.69 10.33
C ILE A 182 16.53 5.38 11.28
N GLU A 183 16.71 6.68 11.46
CA GLU A 183 15.85 7.50 12.29
C GLU A 183 14.88 8.29 11.41
N PHE A 184 13.57 8.04 11.57
CA PHE A 184 12.55 8.70 10.73
C PHE A 184 12.55 10.22 10.88
N GLU A 185 12.92 10.74 12.06
CA GLU A 185 13.05 12.19 12.32
C GLU A 185 14.07 12.89 11.40
N LYS A 186 15.00 12.15 10.78
CA LYS A 186 15.99 12.70 9.85
C LYS A 186 15.51 12.67 8.41
N ILE A 187 14.45 11.92 8.12
CA ILE A 187 13.94 11.65 6.78
C ILE A 187 12.71 12.52 6.51
N LYS A 188 12.65 13.13 5.33
CA LYS A 188 11.48 13.89 4.88
C LYS A 188 10.42 12.96 4.28
N ALA A 189 9.83 12.08 5.10
CA ALA A 189 8.70 11.23 4.73
C ALA A 189 7.94 10.72 5.94
N ASP A 190 6.71 10.26 5.69
CA ASP A 190 5.91 9.61 6.71
C ASP A 190 6.53 8.25 7.07
N GLU A 191 6.64 7.99 8.36
CA GLU A 191 7.19 6.73 8.91
C GLU A 191 6.53 5.48 8.30
N ASN A 192 5.22 5.51 8.11
CA ASN A 192 4.47 4.41 7.52
C ASN A 192 4.83 4.13 6.05
N GLU A 193 5.18 5.16 5.28
CA GLU A 193 5.58 5.00 3.87
C GLU A 193 6.90 4.25 3.78
N VAL A 194 7.87 4.69 4.57
CA VAL A 194 9.21 4.09 4.61
C VAL A 194 9.11 2.64 5.10
N ILE A 195 8.40 2.37 6.20
CA ILE A 195 8.22 1.01 6.73
C ILE A 195 7.56 0.09 5.70
N LEU A 196 6.53 0.57 5.01
CA LEU A 196 5.81 -0.25 4.04
C LEU A 196 6.71 -0.66 2.88
N LEU A 197 7.57 0.23 2.40
CA LEU A 197 8.57 -0.11 1.38
C LEU A 197 9.57 -1.16 1.88
N PHE A 198 10.04 -1.06 3.13
CA PHE A 198 10.88 -2.09 3.74
C PHE A 198 10.17 -3.45 3.79
N VAL A 199 8.89 -3.50 4.18
CA VAL A 199 8.10 -4.73 4.22
C VAL A 199 7.93 -5.32 2.82
N ILE A 200 7.57 -4.50 1.83
CA ILE A 200 7.36 -4.95 0.44
C ILE A 200 8.66 -5.56 -0.11
N HIS A 201 9.78 -4.85 0.01
CA HIS A 201 11.04 -5.32 -0.57
C HIS A 201 11.60 -6.56 0.15
N ASP A 202 11.49 -6.64 1.48
CA ASP A 202 11.92 -7.85 2.21
C ASP A 202 11.06 -9.08 1.86
N LEU A 203 9.75 -8.89 1.63
CA LEU A 203 8.88 -9.98 1.19
C LEU A 203 9.20 -10.50 -0.22
N LEU A 204 9.64 -9.61 -1.12
CA LEU A 204 9.91 -9.93 -2.52
C LEU A 204 11.34 -10.42 -2.77
N PHE A 205 12.32 -9.75 -2.17
CA PHE A 205 13.75 -9.91 -2.48
C PHE A 205 14.61 -10.28 -1.26
N GLY A 206 14.06 -10.13 -0.06
CA GLY A 206 14.78 -10.40 1.19
C GLY A 206 14.68 -11.84 1.66
N THR A 207 15.21 -12.06 2.86
CA THR A 207 15.17 -13.38 3.51
C THR A 207 13.92 -13.59 4.36
N LYS A 208 13.06 -12.56 4.50
CA LYS A 208 11.85 -12.58 5.33
C LYS A 208 12.13 -12.84 6.80
N LYS A 209 13.37 -12.56 7.25
CA LYS A 209 13.83 -12.73 8.64
C LYS A 209 13.67 -11.45 9.47
N SER A 210 13.04 -10.42 8.91
CA SER A 210 12.88 -9.14 9.56
C SER A 210 11.81 -9.16 10.65
N TYR A 211 12.02 -8.40 11.72
CA TYR A 211 11.16 -8.41 12.91
C TYR A 211 10.45 -7.06 13.09
N TYR A 212 9.14 -7.10 13.29
CA TYR A 212 8.31 -5.92 13.51
C TYR A 212 7.66 -6.03 14.89
N TYR A 213 8.04 -5.18 15.85
CA TYR A 213 7.46 -5.13 17.20
C TYR A 213 6.45 -3.98 17.32
#